data_AF-W9V9K9-F1
#
_entry.id   AF-W9V9K9-F1
#
_cell.length_a   1.000
_cell.length_b   1.000
_cell.length_c   1.000
_cell.angle_alpha   90.00
_cell.angle_beta   90.00
_cell.angle_gamma   90.00
#
_symmetry.space_group_name_H-M   'P 1'
#
loop_
_entity.id
_entity.type
_entity.pdbx_description
1 polymer ?
#
loop_
_entity_poly.entity_id
_entity_poly.type
_entity_poly.pdbx_seq_one_letter_code
_entity_poly.pdbx_strand_id
1 'polypeptide(L)'
;MMNLNAIIDDDVYELNVPDGLLVQAGDFFDKLDRDMDGGWQMGREWVERPDRMQRCQIVADKLLTTLEAENARLGVMMAGYLLARLPGLKSVRLDVQGEMQNNSFEIEETPAASAEPVVETPGAPSKLEAMEQAGKTVTKVFKVGRGYRFSVFDRASDSWRDSPLIATEEEAARLRQAAFRERYESLLKGDA
;
A
#
# COMPACT_ATOMS: atom_id res chain seq x y z
N MET A 1 20.68 9.02 -2.47
CA MET A 1 20.54 8.12 -1.31
C MET A 1 19.06 7.99 -1.11
N MET A 2 18.55 6.77 -0.97
CA MET A 2 17.13 6.52 -0.76
C MET A 2 16.88 6.20 0.71
N ASN A 3 15.74 6.63 1.22
CA ASN A 3 15.30 6.36 2.59
C ASN A 3 14.05 5.50 2.57
N LEU A 4 14.00 4.51 3.48
CA LEU A 4 12.82 3.68 3.72
C LEU A 4 12.47 3.74 5.20
N ASN A 5 11.22 4.04 5.52
CA ASN A 5 10.71 4.02 6.89
C ASN A 5 10.15 2.63 7.20
N ALA A 6 10.79 1.88 8.09
CA ALA A 6 10.23 0.64 8.64
C ALA A 6 9.43 0.96 9.90
N ILE A 7 8.14 0.68 9.89
CA ILE A 7 7.22 0.93 11.00
C ILE A 7 6.98 -0.40 11.71
N ILE A 8 7.36 -0.48 12.98
CA ILE A 8 7.18 -1.64 13.85
C ILE A 8 6.30 -1.15 15.01
N ASP A 9 5.09 -1.69 15.12
CA ASP A 9 4.06 -1.14 16.02
C ASP A 9 3.83 0.37 15.81
N ASP A 10 4.27 1.20 16.75
CA ASP A 10 4.21 2.67 16.72
C ASP A 10 5.58 3.32 16.43
N ASP A 11 6.66 2.54 16.49
CA ASP A 11 8.02 3.02 16.27
C ASP A 11 8.38 3.07 14.78
N VAL A 12 9.10 4.13 14.40
CA VAL A 12 9.55 4.36 13.03
C VAL A 12 11.08 4.28 12.97
N TYR A 13 11.58 3.35 12.17
CA TYR A 13 12.99 3.10 11.92
C TYR A 13 13.37 3.59 10.53
N GLU A 14 14.23 4.60 10.47
CA GLU A 14 14.71 5.15 9.19
C GLU A 14 15.91 4.35 8.65
N LEU A 15 15.70 3.68 7.52
CA LEU A 15 16.72 2.90 6.83
C LEU A 15 17.28 3.68 5.66
N ASN A 16 18.54 4.09 5.78
CA ASN A 16 19.26 4.83 4.75
C ASN A 16 19.96 3.86 3.80
N VAL A 17 19.50 3.84 2.55
CA VAL A 17 20.01 2.96 1.49
C VAL A 17 20.83 3.79 0.49
N PRO A 18 22.15 3.54 0.36
CA PRO A 18 22.98 4.20 -0.65
C PRO A 18 22.53 3.83 -2.08
N ASP A 19 22.45 4.78 -3.01
CA ASP A 19 22.01 4.46 -4.40
C ASP A 19 22.98 3.49 -5.08
N GLY A 20 24.28 3.62 -4.78
CA GLY A 20 25.30 2.71 -5.27
C GLY A 20 25.10 1.26 -4.81
N LEU A 21 24.42 1.05 -3.67
CA LEU A 21 24.07 -0.29 -3.20
C LEU A 21 23.00 -0.91 -4.10
N LEU A 22 21.96 -0.15 -4.48
CA LEU A 22 20.88 -0.65 -5.33
C LEU A 22 21.40 -1.15 -6.68
N VAL A 23 22.38 -0.45 -7.26
CA VAL A 23 23.02 -0.85 -8.52
C VAL A 23 23.90 -2.08 -8.32
N GLN A 24 24.71 -2.12 -7.27
CA GLN A 24 25.65 -3.22 -7.02
C GLN A 24 24.98 -4.50 -6.51
N ALA A 25 23.82 -4.38 -5.87
CA ALA A 25 23.10 -5.49 -5.27
C ALA A 25 22.08 -6.15 -6.20
N GLY A 26 21.99 -5.73 -7.46
CA GLY A 26 21.06 -6.32 -8.44
C GLY A 26 21.15 -7.86 -8.48
N ASP A 27 22.36 -8.41 -8.58
CA ASP A 27 22.57 -9.86 -8.58
C ASP A 27 22.07 -10.56 -7.31
N PHE A 28 22.19 -9.88 -6.16
CA PHE A 28 21.70 -10.38 -4.88
C PHE A 28 20.17 -10.37 -4.84
N PHE A 29 19.54 -9.30 -5.33
CA PHE A 29 18.08 -9.21 -5.43
C PHE A 29 17.52 -10.27 -6.36
N ASP A 30 18.14 -10.47 -7.52
CA ASP A 30 17.74 -11.50 -8.47
C ASP A 30 17.95 -12.91 -7.91
N LYS A 31 18.97 -13.12 -7.07
CA LYS A 31 19.14 -14.38 -6.35
C LYS A 31 18.01 -14.61 -5.35
N LEU A 32 17.59 -13.58 -4.62
CA LEU A 32 16.45 -13.65 -3.71
C LEU A 32 15.16 -14.01 -4.46
N ASP A 33 14.93 -13.38 -5.60
CA ASP A 33 13.79 -13.68 -6.47
C ASP A 33 13.77 -15.15 -6.91
N ARG A 34 14.92 -15.67 -7.37
CA ARG A 34 15.05 -17.07 -7.77
C ARG A 34 14.89 -18.05 -6.62
N ASP A 35 15.28 -17.66 -5.41
CA ASP A 35 15.07 -18.47 -4.20
C ASP A 35 13.57 -18.58 -3.91
N MET A 36 12.84 -17.47 -4.02
CA MET A 36 11.39 -17.43 -3.85
C MET A 36 10.63 -18.13 -4.98
N ASP A 37 11.20 -18.24 -6.19
CA ASP A 37 10.61 -19.02 -7.30
C ASP A 37 10.51 -20.53 -6.99
N GLY A 38 11.24 -21.03 -5.98
CA GLY A 38 11.12 -22.41 -5.49
C GLY A 38 9.87 -22.67 -4.62
N GLY A 39 9.08 -21.63 -4.39
CA GLY A 39 7.94 -21.63 -3.49
C GLY A 39 8.32 -21.21 -2.07
N TRP A 40 7.34 -20.64 -1.36
CA TRP A 40 7.52 -20.13 -0.02
C TRP A 40 6.32 -20.48 0.87
N GLN A 41 6.59 -20.81 2.13
CA GLN A 41 5.55 -20.98 3.13
C GLN A 41 5.18 -19.61 3.71
N MET A 42 3.99 -19.12 3.36
CA MET A 42 3.42 -17.88 3.89
C MET A 42 2.35 -18.23 4.93
N GLY A 43 2.76 -18.26 6.20
CA GLY A 43 1.92 -18.70 7.29
C GLY A 43 1.49 -20.15 7.12
N ARG A 44 0.19 -20.37 6.88
CA ARG A 44 -0.40 -21.72 6.68
C ARG A 44 -0.46 -22.14 5.22
N GLU A 45 -0.24 -21.22 4.29
CA GLU A 45 -0.33 -21.47 2.86
C GLU A 45 1.06 -21.69 2.25
N TRP A 46 1.14 -22.65 1.34
CA TRP A 46 2.31 -22.83 0.48
C TRP A 46 2.05 -22.13 -0.85
N VAL A 47 2.87 -21.12 -1.16
CA VAL A 47 2.77 -20.38 -2.41
C VAL A 47 3.89 -20.86 -3.33
N GLU A 48 3.53 -21.60 -4.39
CA GLU A 48 4.52 -22.21 -5.30
C GLU A 48 5.37 -21.18 -6.04
N ARG A 49 4.80 -20.02 -6.37
CA ARG A 49 5.53 -18.94 -7.04
C ARG A 49 4.97 -17.58 -6.59
N PRO A 50 5.52 -17.01 -5.51
CA PRO A 50 5.07 -15.74 -4.98
C PRO A 50 5.14 -14.65 -6.04
N ASP A 51 4.07 -13.85 -6.14
CA ASP A 51 4.05 -12.66 -6.99
C ASP A 51 4.94 -11.55 -6.41
N ARG A 52 5.08 -10.44 -7.14
CA ARG A 52 5.93 -9.32 -6.72
C ARG A 52 5.56 -8.76 -5.34
N MET A 53 4.27 -8.67 -5.02
CA MET A 53 3.80 -8.15 -3.74
C MET A 53 4.10 -9.15 -2.62
N GLN A 54 3.80 -10.42 -2.84
CA GLN A 54 4.10 -11.50 -1.90
C GLN A 54 5.60 -11.62 -1.62
N ARG A 55 6.45 -11.47 -2.63
CA ARG A 55 7.91 -11.40 -2.45
C ARG A 55 8.32 -10.22 -1.58
N CYS A 56 7.71 -9.05 -1.77
CA CYS A 56 7.97 -7.91 -0.91
C CYS A 56 7.52 -8.19 0.53
N GLN A 57 6.40 -8.87 0.74
CA GLN A 57 5.93 -9.29 2.06
C GLN A 57 6.89 -10.26 2.75
N ILE A 58 7.41 -11.25 2.02
CA ILE A 58 8.44 -12.19 2.48
C ILE A 58 9.73 -11.45 2.86
N VAL A 59 10.15 -10.49 2.04
CA VAL A 59 11.37 -9.70 2.33
C VAL A 59 11.16 -8.70 3.46
N ALA A 60 9.95 -8.16 3.62
CA ALA A 60 9.58 -7.32 4.75
C ALA A 60 9.64 -8.12 6.07
N ASP A 61 9.17 -9.36 6.08
CA ASP A 61 9.32 -10.26 7.23
C ASP A 61 10.80 -10.53 7.56
N LYS A 62 11.61 -10.83 6.55
CA LYS A 62 13.06 -10.94 6.72
C LYS A 62 13.71 -9.67 7.24
N LEU A 63 13.24 -8.51 6.77
CA LEU A 63 13.69 -7.21 7.25
C LEU A 63 13.40 -7.08 8.75
N LEU A 64 12.19 -7.40 9.21
CA LEU A 64 11.84 -7.40 10.63
C LEU A 64 12.81 -8.26 11.45
N THR A 65 13.01 -9.53 11.07
CA THR A 65 13.95 -10.42 11.76
C THR A 65 15.38 -9.84 11.81
N THR A 66 15.83 -9.19 10.73
CA THR A 66 17.17 -8.59 10.70
C THR A 66 17.30 -7.34 11.57
N LEU A 67 16.23 -6.56 11.73
CA LEU A 67 16.18 -5.42 12.63
C LEU A 67 16.20 -5.90 14.09
N GLU A 68 15.41 -6.92 14.42
CA GLU A 68 15.41 -7.56 15.75
C GLU A 68 16.76 -8.17 16.11
N ALA A 69 17.47 -8.72 15.12
CA ALA A 69 18.83 -9.26 15.29
C ALA A 69 19.94 -8.18 15.25
N GLU A 70 19.58 -6.89 15.21
CA GLU A 70 20.49 -5.74 15.14
C GLU A 70 21.49 -5.80 13.96
N ASN A 71 21.14 -6.53 12.89
CA ASN A 71 21.99 -6.70 11.72
C ASN A 71 21.74 -5.60 10.69
N ALA A 72 22.23 -4.40 11.00
CA ALA A 72 22.02 -3.21 10.17
C ALA A 72 22.44 -3.40 8.71
N ARG A 73 23.55 -4.13 8.45
CA ARG A 73 24.02 -4.36 7.08
C ARG A 73 23.04 -5.18 6.26
N LEU A 74 22.48 -6.24 6.85
CA LEU A 74 21.48 -7.07 6.17
C LEU A 74 20.13 -6.37 6.10
N GLY A 75 19.76 -5.57 7.11
CA GLY A 75 18.55 -4.74 7.08
C GLY A 75 18.58 -3.72 5.93
N VAL A 76 19.70 -3.03 5.73
CA VAL A 76 19.88 -2.12 4.58
C VAL A 76 19.79 -2.87 3.23
N MET A 77 20.26 -4.12 3.18
CA MET A 77 20.10 -4.96 1.99
C MET A 77 18.63 -5.30 1.71
N MET A 78 17.86 -5.69 2.74
CA MET A 78 16.43 -6.00 2.59
C MET A 78 15.63 -4.74 2.23
N ALA A 79 15.94 -3.60 2.85
CA ALA A 79 15.36 -2.31 2.49
C ALA A 79 15.66 -1.94 1.03
N GLY A 80 16.89 -2.16 0.57
CA GLY A 80 17.28 -1.95 -0.81
C GLY A 80 16.50 -2.83 -1.79
N TYR A 81 16.26 -4.09 -1.45
CA TYR A 81 15.40 -4.97 -2.26
C TYR A 81 13.98 -4.39 -2.39
N LEU A 82 13.38 -3.97 -1.27
CA LEU A 82 12.03 -3.40 -1.26
C LEU A 82 11.95 -2.14 -2.13
N LEU A 83 12.92 -1.23 -2.03
CA LEU A 83 12.99 -0.03 -2.87
C LEU A 83 13.20 -0.36 -4.36
N ALA A 84 14.01 -1.37 -4.67
CA ALA A 84 14.24 -1.81 -6.05
C ALA A 84 13.00 -2.46 -6.68
N ARG A 85 12.26 -3.25 -5.89
CA ARG A 85 11.06 -3.96 -6.34
C ARG A 85 9.78 -3.16 -6.15
N LEU A 86 9.74 -2.08 -5.38
CA LEU A 86 8.60 -1.17 -5.25
C LEU A 86 9.09 0.28 -5.45
N PRO A 87 9.16 0.77 -6.70
CA PRO A 87 9.59 2.13 -6.96
C PRO A 87 8.57 3.09 -6.36
N GLY A 88 9.05 4.10 -5.64
CA GLY A 88 8.21 5.06 -4.90
C GLY A 88 7.83 4.61 -3.49
N LEU A 89 8.30 3.44 -3.03
CA LEU A 89 8.08 3.00 -1.65
C LEU A 89 8.69 4.00 -0.65
N LYS A 90 7.86 4.46 0.30
CA LYS A 90 8.27 5.35 1.39
C LYS A 90 8.38 4.63 2.72
N SER A 91 7.37 3.81 3.00
CA SER A 91 7.18 3.22 4.31
C SER A 91 6.74 1.78 4.17
N VAL A 92 7.26 0.90 5.01
CA VAL A 92 6.81 -0.48 5.17
C VAL A 92 6.35 -0.65 6.61
N ARG A 93 5.12 -1.13 6.81
CA ARG A 93 4.62 -1.52 8.13
C ARG A 93 4.81 -3.02 8.28
N LEU A 94 5.59 -3.38 9.30
CA LEU A 94 5.98 -4.73 9.63
C LEU A 94 5.02 -5.31 10.67
N ASP A 95 4.54 -6.52 10.42
CA ASP A 95 3.69 -7.28 11.32
C ASP A 95 4.55 -8.08 12.31
N VAL A 96 4.50 -7.70 13.58
CA VAL A 96 5.23 -8.39 14.66
C VAL A 96 4.54 -9.67 15.15
N GLN A 97 3.34 -9.97 14.65
CA GLN A 97 2.62 -11.21 14.98
C GLN A 97 3.09 -12.39 14.13
N GLY A 98 4.01 -12.16 13.19
CA GLY A 98 4.59 -13.18 12.31
C GLY A 98 3.73 -13.53 11.11
N GLU A 99 2.70 -12.73 10.82
CA GLU A 99 1.88 -12.90 9.62
C GLU A 99 2.42 -12.01 8.49
N MET A 100 3.34 -12.56 7.69
CA MET A 100 4.01 -11.81 6.60
C MET A 100 3.01 -11.13 5.64
N GLN A 101 1.84 -11.73 5.44
CA GLN A 101 0.75 -11.20 4.62
C GLN A 101 0.12 -9.90 5.14
N ASN A 102 0.29 -9.60 6.43
CA ASN A 102 -0.14 -8.34 7.04
C ASN A 102 0.88 -7.21 6.84
N ASN A 103 2.09 -7.52 6.37
CA ASN A 103 3.06 -6.50 5.98
C ASN A 103 2.47 -5.64 4.87
N SER A 104 2.48 -4.32 5.07
CA SER A 104 1.87 -3.34 4.16
C SER A 104 2.84 -2.26 3.74
N PHE A 105 2.64 -1.72 2.54
CA PHE A 105 3.57 -0.82 1.87
C PHE A 105 2.88 0.49 1.55
N GLU A 106 3.51 1.60 1.90
CA GLU A 106 3.09 2.95 1.54
C GLU A 106 3.99 3.46 0.41
N ILE A 107 3.41 3.62 -0.77
CA ILE A 107 4.10 4.08 -1.97
C ILE A 107 3.63 5.50 -2.23
N GLU A 108 4.56 6.43 -2.46
CA GLU A 108 4.21 7.77 -2.89
C GLU A 108 3.76 7.74 -4.35
N GLU A 109 2.45 7.87 -4.58
CA GLU A 109 1.93 8.23 -5.89
C GLU A 109 2.46 9.62 -6.25
N THR A 110 3.56 9.66 -7.00
CA THR A 110 3.87 10.86 -7.79
C THR A 110 2.72 11.01 -8.79
N PRO A 111 2.04 12.18 -8.87
CA PRO A 111 0.92 12.36 -9.78
C PRO A 111 1.46 12.46 -11.21
N ALA A 112 1.73 11.31 -11.85
CA ALA A 112 2.02 11.22 -13.26
C ALA A 112 0.75 10.74 -13.97
N ALA A 113 -0.01 11.74 -14.43
CA ALA A 113 -0.91 11.75 -15.58
C ALA A 113 -1.69 10.46 -15.94
N SER A 114 -3.02 10.60 -15.93
CA SER A 114 -3.99 9.90 -16.80
C SER A 114 -3.46 8.70 -17.59
N ALA A 115 -3.67 7.51 -17.05
CA ALA A 115 -3.82 6.32 -17.87
C ALA A 115 -5.21 5.75 -17.59
N GLU A 116 -6.09 5.98 -18.55
CA GLU A 116 -7.45 5.47 -18.63
C GLU A 116 -7.43 3.94 -18.46
N PRO A 117 -8.27 3.34 -17.59
CA PRO A 117 -8.40 1.89 -17.59
C PRO A 117 -9.19 1.47 -18.82
N VAL A 118 -8.49 0.79 -19.73
CA VAL A 118 -9.06 0.04 -20.85
C VAL A 118 -10.18 -0.86 -20.34
N VAL A 119 -11.36 -0.62 -20.89
CA VAL A 119 -12.59 -1.37 -20.63
C VAL A 119 -12.53 -2.68 -21.41
N GLU A 120 -12.40 -3.80 -20.70
CA GLU A 120 -12.91 -5.09 -21.19
C GLU A 120 -14.15 -5.45 -20.37
N THR A 121 -15.32 -5.44 -21.03
CA THR A 121 -16.61 -5.97 -20.56
C THR A 121 -16.90 -7.28 -21.33
N PRO A 122 -17.96 -8.07 -21.04
CA PRO A 122 -18.76 -8.21 -19.82
C PRO A 122 -18.97 -9.69 -19.40
N GLY A 123 -19.04 -9.93 -18.09
CA GLY A 123 -19.64 -11.15 -17.51
C GLY A 123 -20.12 -10.82 -16.11
N ALA A 124 -21.44 -10.85 -15.89
CA ALA A 124 -22.14 -10.19 -14.79
C ALA A 124 -21.62 -10.51 -13.37
N PRO A 125 -21.52 -9.52 -12.45
CA PRO A 125 -21.12 -9.82 -11.09
C PRO A 125 -22.30 -10.00 -10.12
N SER A 126 -22.15 -11.02 -9.27
CA SER A 126 -23.06 -11.39 -8.18
C SER A 126 -22.80 -10.57 -6.91
N LYS A 127 -23.81 -10.54 -6.04
CA LYS A 127 -23.98 -9.86 -4.73
C LYS A 127 -22.76 -9.78 -3.78
N LEU A 128 -21.72 -10.61 -3.95
CA LEU A 128 -20.48 -10.56 -3.16
C LEU A 128 -19.55 -9.43 -3.65
N GLU A 129 -19.57 -9.14 -4.95
CA GLU A 129 -18.78 -8.09 -5.59
C GLU A 129 -19.28 -6.69 -5.26
N ALA A 130 -20.56 -6.56 -4.92
CA ALA A 130 -21.15 -5.32 -4.43
C ALA A 130 -20.57 -4.88 -3.07
N MET A 131 -20.03 -5.82 -2.27
CA MET A 131 -19.35 -5.49 -1.01
C MET A 131 -17.89 -5.09 -1.22
N GLU A 132 -17.22 -5.70 -2.21
CA GLU A 132 -15.83 -5.36 -2.57
C GLU A 132 -15.75 -4.03 -3.36
N GLN A 133 -16.77 -3.74 -4.18
CA GLN A 133 -16.91 -2.47 -4.90
C GLN A 133 -17.15 -1.27 -3.98
N ALA A 134 -17.72 -1.48 -2.79
CA ALA A 134 -17.90 -0.42 -1.80
C ALA A 134 -16.55 0.04 -1.20
N GLY A 135 -15.55 -0.85 -1.14
CA GLY A 135 -14.19 -0.54 -0.72
C GLY A 135 -13.41 0.37 -1.68
N LYS A 136 -13.90 0.54 -2.93
CA LYS A 136 -13.23 1.31 -4.00
C LYS A 136 -13.70 2.75 -4.16
N THR A 137 -14.60 3.26 -3.31
CA THR A 137 -15.26 4.56 -3.59
C THR A 137 -14.78 5.73 -2.76
N VAL A 138 -13.91 5.51 -1.77
CA VAL A 138 -13.40 6.58 -0.90
C VAL A 138 -11.93 6.32 -0.58
N THR A 139 -11.06 7.27 -0.92
CA THR A 139 -9.65 7.17 -0.53
C THR A 139 -9.49 7.31 0.98
N LYS A 140 -8.42 6.72 1.52
CA LYS A 140 -8.00 6.95 2.92
C LYS A 140 -7.72 8.45 3.12
N VAL A 141 -8.01 8.98 4.31
CA VAL A 141 -7.72 10.40 4.63
C VAL A 141 -6.22 10.63 4.52
N PHE A 142 -5.81 11.67 3.78
CA PHE A 142 -4.42 12.04 3.60
C PHE A 142 -4.18 13.50 4.02
N LYS A 143 -3.00 13.78 4.58
CA LYS A 143 -2.65 15.08 5.16
C LYS A 143 -2.07 15.99 4.08
N VAL A 144 -2.63 17.20 3.93
CA VAL A 144 -2.19 18.21 2.96
C VAL A 144 -1.96 19.54 3.70
N GLY A 145 -0.71 19.97 3.83
CA GLY A 145 -0.35 21.21 4.53
C GLY A 145 -0.66 21.17 6.04
N ARG A 146 -1.45 22.14 6.53
CA ARG A 146 -1.93 22.21 7.93
C ARG A 146 -3.27 21.50 8.17
N GLY A 147 -3.72 20.66 7.24
CA GLY A 147 -4.99 19.94 7.37
C GLY A 147 -5.00 18.59 6.66
N TYR A 148 -6.18 18.00 6.59
CA TYR A 148 -6.50 16.65 6.17
C TYR A 148 -7.55 16.72 5.04
N ARG A 149 -7.47 15.81 4.07
CA ARG A 149 -8.43 15.71 2.96
C ARG A 149 -8.76 14.25 2.68
N PHE A 150 -9.86 14.01 1.99
CA PHE A 150 -10.24 12.72 1.44
C PHE A 150 -10.89 12.93 0.08
N SER A 151 -10.79 11.95 -0.82
CA SER A 151 -11.41 12.02 -2.14
C SER A 151 -12.53 11.01 -2.22
N VAL A 152 -13.70 11.47 -2.68
CA VAL A 152 -14.86 10.61 -2.92
C VAL A 152 -15.05 10.50 -4.42
N PHE A 153 -15.13 9.27 -4.90
CA PHE A 153 -15.40 9.02 -6.31
C PHE A 153 -16.88 9.25 -6.62
N ASP A 154 -17.17 10.22 -7.48
CA ASP A 154 -18.51 10.51 -7.98
C ASP A 154 -18.81 9.62 -9.19
N ARG A 155 -19.56 8.53 -8.98
CA ARG A 155 -19.94 7.63 -10.07
C ARG A 155 -20.96 8.23 -11.05
N ALA A 156 -21.67 9.30 -10.68
CA ALA A 156 -22.61 9.97 -11.59
C ALA A 156 -21.88 10.89 -12.59
N SER A 157 -20.71 11.40 -12.20
CA SER A 157 -19.88 12.29 -13.03
C SER A 157 -18.56 11.67 -13.47
N ASP A 158 -18.33 10.39 -13.15
CA ASP A 158 -17.05 9.67 -13.34
C ASP A 158 -15.84 10.51 -12.89
N SER A 159 -15.97 11.21 -11.77
CA SER A 159 -15.00 12.21 -11.34
C SER A 159 -14.68 12.11 -9.86
N TRP A 160 -13.41 12.24 -9.53
CA TRP A 160 -12.96 12.34 -8.15
C TRP A 160 -13.21 13.74 -7.63
N ARG A 161 -14.01 13.86 -6.56
CA ARG A 161 -14.18 15.12 -5.84
C ARG A 161 -13.32 15.11 -4.59
N ASP A 162 -12.38 16.03 -4.51
CA ASP A 162 -11.59 16.25 -3.31
C ASP A 162 -12.41 17.00 -2.25
N SER A 163 -12.24 16.59 -0.99
CA SER A 163 -12.81 17.27 0.15
C SER A 163 -12.03 18.55 0.47
N PRO A 164 -12.69 19.61 0.95
CA PRO A 164 -12.00 20.81 1.44
C PRO A 164 -10.97 20.46 2.52
N LEU A 165 -10.02 21.37 2.76
CA LEU A 165 -8.94 21.16 3.74
C LEU A 165 -9.51 21.22 5.17
N ILE A 166 -9.45 20.09 5.88
CA ILE A 166 -10.01 19.91 7.22
C ILE A 166 -8.89 20.04 8.26
N ALA A 167 -9.10 20.79 9.34
CA ALA A 167 -8.00 21.10 10.27
C ALA A 167 -7.52 19.88 11.09
N THR A 168 -8.38 18.89 11.34
CA THR A 168 -8.09 17.73 12.20
C THR A 168 -8.54 16.41 11.58
N GLU A 169 -7.81 15.34 11.87
CA GLU A 169 -8.08 13.99 11.34
C GLU A 169 -9.44 13.45 11.79
N GLU A 170 -9.81 13.71 13.04
CA GLU A 170 -11.08 13.26 13.63
C GLU A 170 -12.29 13.94 12.98
N GLU A 171 -12.17 15.24 12.69
CA GLU A 171 -13.18 15.99 11.94
C GLU A 171 -13.22 15.53 10.47
N ALA A 172 -12.08 15.12 9.90
CA ALA A 172 -12.01 14.58 8.54
C ALA A 172 -12.68 13.21 8.44
N ALA A 173 -12.50 12.34 9.42
CA ALA A 173 -13.17 11.04 9.51
C ALA A 173 -14.68 11.22 9.70
N ARG A 174 -15.09 12.17 10.56
CA ARG A 174 -16.50 12.49 10.79
C ARG A 174 -17.19 13.10 9.57
N LEU A 175 -16.53 14.05 8.88
CA LEU A 175 -17.03 14.65 7.64
C LEU A 175 -17.07 13.64 6.49
N ARG A 176 -16.10 12.72 6.40
CA ARG A 176 -16.16 11.57 5.48
C ARG A 176 -17.39 10.72 5.74
N GLN A 177 -17.67 10.41 7.01
CA GLN A 177 -18.80 9.58 7.39
C GLN A 177 -20.15 10.29 7.15
N ALA A 178 -20.21 11.61 7.37
CA ALA A 178 -21.37 12.45 7.06
C ALA A 178 -21.61 12.58 5.54
N ALA A 179 -20.55 12.82 4.75
CA ALA A 179 -20.62 12.88 3.28
C ALA A 179 -21.01 11.53 2.67
N PHE A 180 -20.56 10.42 3.27
CA PHE A 180 -20.99 9.08 2.90
C PHE A 180 -22.48 8.86 3.17
N ARG A 181 -22.99 9.30 4.32
CA ARG A 181 -24.41 9.22 4.68
C ARG A 181 -25.29 10.08 3.77
N GLU A 182 -24.95 11.34 3.56
CA GLU A 182 -25.74 12.27 2.73
C GLU A 182 -25.82 11.81 1.26
N ARG A 183 -24.74 11.19 0.78
CA ARG A 183 -24.66 10.64 -0.57
C ARG A 183 -25.36 9.30 -0.71
N TYR A 184 -25.32 8.46 0.33
CA TYR A 184 -26.12 7.24 0.42
C TYR A 184 -27.62 7.57 0.45
N GLU A 185 -28.02 8.62 1.18
CA GLU A 185 -29.41 9.12 1.19
C GLU A 185 -29.83 9.72 -0.17
N SER A 186 -28.92 10.40 -0.87
CA SER A 186 -29.19 10.93 -2.22
C SER A 186 -29.29 9.82 -3.27
N LEU A 187 -28.48 8.76 -3.16
CA LEU A 187 -28.57 7.55 -4.00
C LEU A 187 -29.85 6.75 -3.72
N LEU A 188 -30.30 6.72 -2.47
CA LEU A 188 -31.58 6.11 -2.08
C LEU A 188 -32.80 6.90 -2.56
N LYS A 189 -32.66 8.22 -2.72
CA LYS A 189 -33.78 9.07 -3.12
C LYS A 189 -34.08 9.10 -4.61
N GLY A 190 -33.16 8.64 -5.47
CA GLY A 190 -33.38 8.55 -6.91
C GLY A 190 -33.57 9.92 -7.57
N ASP A 191 -32.97 10.13 -8.73
CA ASP A 191 -33.45 11.19 -9.61
C ASP A 191 -34.77 10.69 -10.23
N ALA A 192 -35.85 11.42 -9.95
CA ALA A 192 -37.27 11.24 -10.30
C ALA A 192 -38.17 10.46 -9.32
#